data_AF-A0AA40EFC4-F1
#
_entry.id   AF-A0AA40EFC4-F1
#
_cell.length_a   1.000
_cell.length_b   1.000
_cell.length_c   1.000
_cell.angle_alpha   90.00
_cell.angle_beta   90.00
_cell.angle_gamma   90.00
#
_symmetry.space_group_name_H-M   'P 1'
#
loop_
_entity.id
_entity.type
_entity.pdbx_description
1 polymer ?
#
loop_
_entity_poly.entity_id
_entity_poly.type
_entity_poly.pdbx_seq_one_letter_code
_entity_poly.pdbx_strand_id
1 'polypeptide(L)'
;MLMRMPPPLKSVVADFLSAEFDCKISPSRIGTRTLAGGLERWVGTLGRNKREQKKDLLVVLGFNVLSMLPKKKVDDAQEAGEEKEEGKEKQGLNTVDVIIPWNDLLKFARIGRMIEQDEIERRYEDGGVGYGREFRETRQALAGKLREEGWEWRDEGQQPFTEALSEYLKKIMALKLFHPAVRIVKVACSGFVMAEGKFKIFETMDRVAVVDLLGSMCEKAMVQEIQ
;
A
#
# COMPACT_ATOMS: atom_id res chain seq x y z
N MET A 1 15.13 -18.66 -4.71
CA MET A 1 14.84 -20.11 -4.82
C MET A 1 13.69 -20.56 -3.90
N LEU A 2 13.55 -20.03 -2.68
CA LEU A 2 12.41 -20.34 -1.77
C LEU A 2 11.00 -20.09 -2.35
N MET A 3 10.84 -19.10 -3.24
CA MET A 3 9.53 -18.74 -3.81
C MET A 3 8.99 -19.73 -4.86
N ARG A 4 9.78 -20.72 -5.29
CA ARG A 4 9.35 -21.78 -6.22
C ARG A 4 9.29 -23.16 -5.56
N MET A 5 9.60 -23.25 -4.28
CA MET A 5 9.52 -24.51 -3.54
C MET A 5 8.06 -24.83 -3.18
N PRO A 6 7.69 -26.12 -3.16
CA PRO A 6 6.43 -26.56 -2.55
C PRO A 6 6.35 -26.09 -1.08
N PRO A 7 5.14 -25.74 -0.57
CA PRO A 7 4.97 -25.20 0.79
C PRO A 7 5.70 -25.98 1.91
N PRO A 8 5.64 -27.33 1.99
CA PRO A 8 6.32 -28.06 3.05
C PRO A 8 7.85 -28.05 2.92
N LEU A 9 8.39 -27.92 1.70
CA LEU A 9 9.83 -27.80 1.51
C LEU A 9 10.32 -26.42 1.94
N LYS A 10 9.49 -25.40 1.72
CA LYS A 10 9.80 -24.01 2.08
C LYS A 10 9.93 -23.84 3.59
N SER A 11 9.08 -24.50 4.39
CA SER A 11 9.18 -24.46 5.85
C SER A 11 10.47 -25.15 6.32
N VAL A 12 10.77 -26.36 5.85
CA VAL A 12 11.99 -27.08 6.25
C VAL A 12 13.26 -26.31 5.90
N VAL A 13 13.33 -25.70 4.72
CA VAL A 13 14.50 -24.89 4.34
C VAL A 13 14.55 -23.60 5.17
N ALA A 14 13.42 -22.98 5.50
CA ALA A 14 13.41 -21.82 6.38
C ALA A 14 13.89 -22.18 7.80
N ASP A 15 13.45 -23.31 8.34
CA ASP A 15 13.88 -23.81 9.65
C ASP A 15 15.38 -24.16 9.65
N PHE A 16 15.86 -24.83 8.61
CA PHE A 16 17.28 -25.11 8.43
C PHE A 16 18.12 -23.84 8.35
N LEU A 17 17.72 -22.87 7.53
CA LEU A 17 18.43 -21.59 7.41
C LEU A 17 18.42 -20.82 8.74
N SER A 18 17.33 -20.89 9.50
CA SER A 18 17.24 -20.24 10.80
C SER A 18 18.11 -20.92 11.85
N ALA A 19 18.22 -22.25 11.82
CA ALA A 19 19.03 -23.01 12.78
C ALA A 19 20.54 -22.92 12.48
N GLU A 20 20.92 -23.00 11.20
CA GLU A 20 22.32 -23.12 10.81
C GLU A 20 23.03 -21.76 10.67
N PHE A 21 22.31 -20.71 10.28
CA PHE A 21 22.88 -19.39 9.99
C PHE A 21 22.45 -18.29 10.96
N ASP A 22 21.77 -18.63 12.07
CA ASP A 22 21.19 -17.67 13.03
C ASP A 22 20.37 -16.56 12.35
N CYS A 23 19.67 -16.93 11.27
CA CYS A 23 18.90 -16.02 10.43
C CYS A 23 17.41 -16.09 10.77
N LYS A 24 16.80 -15.00 11.24
CA LYS A 24 15.34 -14.95 11.40
C LYS A 24 14.66 -14.68 10.06
N ILE A 25 13.83 -15.63 9.61
CA ILE A 25 13.06 -15.50 8.37
C ILE A 25 11.60 -15.23 8.72
N SER A 26 11.15 -14.01 8.49
CA SER A 26 9.75 -13.60 8.70
C SER A 26 9.06 -13.25 7.37
N PRO A 27 7.75 -13.49 7.24
CA PRO A 27 6.99 -13.04 6.08
C PRO A 27 6.86 -11.52 6.11
N SER A 28 7.58 -10.82 5.22
CA SER A 28 7.43 -9.37 5.07
C SER A 28 6.11 -9.03 4.37
N ARG A 29 5.24 -8.31 5.07
CA ARG A 29 4.02 -7.73 4.50
C ARG A 29 4.35 -6.38 3.88
N ILE A 30 3.99 -6.17 2.63
CA ILE A 30 4.17 -4.89 1.93
C ILE A 30 2.89 -4.07 2.06
N GLY A 31 2.93 -2.97 2.82
CA GLY A 31 1.77 -2.10 3.03
C GLY A 31 1.71 -0.88 2.10
N THR A 32 0.67 -0.07 2.28
CA THR A 32 0.39 1.16 1.51
C THR A 32 1.57 2.12 1.54
N ARG A 33 2.22 2.28 2.71
CA ARG A 33 3.42 3.11 2.88
C ARG A 33 4.54 2.75 1.91
N THR A 34 4.93 1.48 1.88
CA THR A 34 6.02 1.01 1.01
C THR A 34 5.63 1.12 -0.46
N LEU A 35 4.38 0.79 -0.81
CA LEU A 35 3.89 0.84 -2.18
C LEU A 35 3.83 2.28 -2.72
N ALA A 36 3.25 3.19 -1.94
CA ALA A 36 3.20 4.62 -2.29
C ALA A 36 4.59 5.22 -2.36
N GLY A 37 5.46 4.96 -1.37
CA GLY A 37 6.83 5.46 -1.38
C GLY A 37 7.66 4.96 -2.57
N GLY A 38 7.58 3.66 -2.89
CA GLY A 38 8.23 3.08 -4.05
C GLY A 38 7.69 3.65 -5.37
N LEU A 39 6.38 3.89 -5.44
CA LEU A 39 5.73 4.53 -6.58
C LEU A 39 6.20 5.97 -6.78
N GLU A 40 6.19 6.80 -5.73
CA GLU A 40 6.65 8.20 -5.77
C GLU A 40 8.09 8.31 -6.23
N ARG A 41 8.98 7.48 -5.67
CA ARG A 41 10.40 7.46 -6.04
C ARG A 41 10.58 7.09 -7.51
N TRP A 42 9.90 6.03 -7.96
CA TRP A 42 9.94 5.64 -9.37
C TRP A 42 9.40 6.73 -10.29
N VAL A 43 8.27 7.34 -9.95
CA VAL A 43 7.71 8.48 -10.70
C VAL A 43 8.69 9.67 -10.74
N GLY A 44 9.41 9.93 -9.65
CA GLY A 44 10.45 10.96 -9.61
C GLY A 44 11.66 10.67 -10.51
N THR A 45 11.90 9.40 -10.85
CA THR A 45 12.94 9.00 -11.82
C THR A 45 12.47 9.05 -13.27
N LEU A 46 11.15 9.09 -13.50
CA LEU A 46 10.58 9.20 -14.84
C LEU A 46 11.08 10.47 -15.53
N GLY A 47 11.58 10.32 -16.76
CA GLY A 47 12.13 11.42 -17.55
C GLY A 47 13.64 11.63 -17.41
N ARG A 48 14.28 11.04 -16.39
CA ARG A 48 15.76 10.92 -16.33
C ARG A 48 16.25 9.66 -17.06
N ASN A 49 15.44 8.61 -17.03
CA ASN A 49 15.79 7.31 -17.59
C ASN A 49 15.33 7.16 -19.04
N LYS A 50 16.28 7.17 -19.98
CA LYS A 50 16.02 6.93 -21.41
C LYS A 50 15.66 5.47 -21.75
N ARG A 51 15.84 4.54 -20.80
CA ARG A 51 15.60 3.09 -20.99
C ARG A 51 14.22 2.63 -20.54
N GLU A 52 13.40 3.52 -19.97
CA GLU A 52 12.08 3.14 -19.48
C GLU A 52 11.15 2.78 -20.63
N GLN A 53 10.57 1.58 -20.53
CA GLN A 53 9.50 1.18 -21.43
C GLN A 53 8.24 2.01 -21.11
N LYS A 54 7.59 2.50 -22.18
CA LYS A 54 6.30 3.18 -22.09
C LYS A 54 5.19 2.17 -21.79
N LYS A 55 5.09 1.73 -20.54
CA LYS A 55 3.98 0.89 -20.05
C LYS A 55 3.12 1.70 -19.12
N ASP A 56 1.82 1.43 -19.17
CA ASP A 56 0.86 2.07 -18.29
C ASP A 56 1.10 1.63 -16.84
N LEU A 57 0.78 2.55 -15.92
CA LEU A 57 0.83 2.28 -14.49
C LEU A 57 -0.51 1.68 -14.07
N LEU A 58 -0.44 0.58 -13.34
CA LEU A 58 -1.58 -0.01 -12.65
C LEU A 58 -1.40 0.19 -11.14
N VAL A 59 -2.37 0.86 -10.52
CA VAL A 59 -2.51 0.97 -9.06
C VAL A 59 -3.80 0.26 -8.66
N VAL A 60 -3.69 -0.80 -7.86
CA VAL A 60 -4.85 -1.52 -7.33
C VAL A 60 -5.14 -0.99 -5.94
N LEU A 61 -6.30 -0.36 -5.80
CA LEU A 61 -6.84 0.10 -4.52
C LEU A 61 -7.65 -1.03 -3.90
N GLY A 62 -7.50 -1.24 -2.61
CA GLY A 62 -8.29 -2.18 -1.82
C GLY A 62 -9.14 -1.45 -0.79
N PHE A 63 -10.32 -1.99 -0.51
CA PHE A 63 -11.26 -1.44 0.47
C PHE A 63 -11.45 -2.41 1.62
N ASN A 64 -11.37 -1.90 2.84
CA ASN A 64 -11.76 -2.66 4.02
C ASN A 64 -13.25 -2.42 4.31
N VAL A 65 -14.11 -3.11 3.56
CA VAL A 65 -15.58 -2.90 3.57
C VAL A 65 -16.21 -3.28 4.91
N LEU A 66 -15.68 -4.31 5.58
CA LEU A 66 -16.16 -4.76 6.90
C LEU A 66 -16.04 -3.67 7.98
N SER A 67 -15.07 -2.78 7.82
CA SER A 67 -14.82 -1.70 8.75
C SER A 67 -15.67 -0.46 8.45
N MET A 68 -16.25 -0.34 7.25
CA MET A 68 -17.11 0.80 6.86
C MET A 68 -18.58 0.65 7.28
N LEU A 69 -18.99 -0.53 7.78
CA LEU A 69 -20.35 -0.73 8.28
C LEU A 69 -20.51 -0.01 9.63
N PRO A 70 -21.55 0.83 9.81
CA PRO A 70 -21.82 1.46 11.10
C PRO A 70 -22.06 0.37 12.16
N LYS A 71 -21.36 0.46 13.31
CA LYS A 71 -21.56 -0.37 14.49
C LYS A 71 -22.93 -0.11 15.16
N LYS A 72 -24.03 -0.30 14.44
CA LYS A 72 -25.38 -0.21 15.02
C LYS A 72 -26.15 -1.48 14.70
N LYS A 73 -26.33 -2.30 15.75
CA LYS A 73 -27.02 -3.59 15.86
C LYS A 73 -26.17 -4.85 15.61
N VAL A 74 -25.23 -5.14 16.51
CA VAL A 74 -24.80 -6.53 16.79
C VAL A 74 -24.87 -6.79 18.31
N ASP A 75 -25.80 -6.15 19.01
CA ASP A 75 -26.07 -6.42 20.44
C ASP A 75 -27.29 -7.33 20.65
N ASP A 76 -28.00 -7.75 19.59
CA ASP A 76 -29.22 -8.60 19.69
C ASP A 76 -29.06 -10.01 19.09
N ALA A 77 -27.82 -10.53 18.96
CA ALA A 77 -27.59 -11.89 18.44
C ALA A 77 -26.50 -12.67 19.20
N GLN A 78 -26.30 -12.36 20.48
CA GLN A 78 -25.53 -13.23 21.39
C GLN A 78 -26.50 -14.09 22.21
N GLU A 79 -27.07 -15.11 21.56
CA GLU A 79 -27.52 -16.34 22.23
C GLU A 79 -27.84 -17.43 21.19
N ALA A 80 -26.80 -18.04 20.64
CA ALA A 80 -26.83 -19.43 20.16
C ALA A 80 -25.38 -19.87 19.89
N GLY A 81 -25.00 -20.99 20.50
CA GLY A 81 -23.65 -21.50 20.46
C GLY A 81 -23.24 -22.15 19.14
N GLU A 82 -21.93 -22.38 19.11
CA GLU A 82 -21.20 -23.43 18.39
C GLU A 82 -20.95 -23.31 16.87
N GLU A 83 -19.63 -23.44 16.61
CA GLU A 83 -18.94 -24.03 15.46
C GLU A 83 -18.77 -23.26 14.13
N LYS A 84 -17.47 -23.00 13.86
CA LYS A 84 -16.76 -22.91 12.58
C LYS A 84 -17.59 -22.57 11.31
N GLU A 85 -17.37 -21.36 10.81
CA GLU A 85 -17.22 -21.13 9.36
C GLU A 85 -16.09 -20.12 9.08
N GLU A 86 -14.93 -20.64 8.68
CA GLU A 86 -13.92 -19.91 7.89
C GLU A 86 -14.51 -19.65 6.49
N GLY A 87 -15.41 -18.67 6.41
CA GLY A 87 -16.18 -18.46 5.19
C GLY A 87 -17.05 -17.21 5.25
N LYS A 88 -16.64 -16.16 5.98
CA LYS A 88 -17.38 -14.89 5.90
C LYS A 88 -17.28 -14.32 4.49
N GLU A 89 -18.36 -14.53 3.76
CA GLU A 89 -18.70 -14.04 2.45
C GLU A 89 -18.12 -12.66 2.20
N LYS A 90 -17.10 -12.60 1.32
CA LYS A 90 -16.56 -11.35 0.79
C LYS A 90 -17.52 -10.79 -0.27
N GLN A 91 -18.78 -10.56 0.09
CA GLN A 91 -19.74 -9.90 -0.78
C GLN A 91 -19.52 -8.38 -0.70
N GLY A 92 -18.76 -7.85 -1.66
CA GLY A 92 -18.47 -6.42 -1.79
C GLY A 92 -17.36 -6.12 -2.79
N LEU A 93 -17.34 -4.89 -3.31
CA LEU A 93 -16.23 -4.38 -4.12
C LEU A 93 -14.98 -4.28 -3.24
N ASN A 94 -14.13 -5.30 -3.31
CA ASN A 94 -12.93 -5.37 -2.49
C ASN A 94 -11.76 -4.57 -3.07
N THR A 95 -11.75 -4.39 -4.39
CA THR A 95 -10.65 -3.71 -5.09
C THR A 95 -11.14 -2.90 -6.29
N VAL A 96 -10.42 -1.81 -6.58
CA VAL A 96 -10.58 -1.00 -7.80
C VAL A 96 -9.22 -0.86 -8.47
N ASP A 97 -9.17 -1.18 -9.75
CA ASP A 97 -7.97 -1.06 -10.56
C ASP A 97 -7.96 0.32 -11.24
N VAL A 98 -6.95 1.12 -10.92
CA VAL A 98 -6.69 2.41 -11.54
C VAL A 98 -5.54 2.25 -12.53
N ILE A 99 -5.84 2.38 -13.82
CA ILE A 99 -4.85 2.31 -14.90
C ILE A 99 -4.61 3.73 -15.41
N ILE A 100 -3.35 4.17 -15.37
CA ILE A 100 -2.93 5.50 -15.81
C ILE A 100 -2.04 5.33 -17.03
N PRO A 101 -2.43 5.88 -18.19
CA PRO A 101 -1.63 5.83 -19.39
C PRO A 101 -0.26 6.46 -19.19
N TRP A 102 0.77 5.89 -19.83
CA TRP A 102 2.14 6.39 -19.73
C TRP A 102 2.27 7.90 -20.00
N ASN A 103 1.55 8.41 -21.00
CA ASN A 103 1.61 9.81 -21.43
C ASN A 103 1.07 10.79 -20.38
N ASP A 104 0.28 10.30 -19.43
CA ASP A 104 -0.34 11.13 -18.40
C ASP A 104 0.42 11.08 -17.07
N LEU A 105 1.28 10.08 -16.84
CA LEU A 105 2.03 9.93 -15.59
C LEU A 105 2.83 11.17 -15.21
N LEU A 106 3.56 11.74 -16.17
CA LEU A 106 4.35 12.96 -15.95
C LEU A 106 3.46 14.17 -15.67
N LYS A 107 2.23 14.20 -16.21
CA LYS A 107 1.26 15.26 -15.93
C LYS A 107 0.78 15.19 -14.49
N PHE A 108 0.44 14.00 -14.00
CA PHE A 108 0.10 13.78 -12.58
C PHE A 108 1.23 14.24 -11.65
N ALA A 109 2.47 13.82 -11.92
CA ALA A 109 3.62 14.24 -11.11
C ALA A 109 3.89 15.75 -11.16
N ARG A 110 3.57 16.42 -12.28
CA ARG A 110 3.72 17.88 -12.42
C ARG A 110 2.62 18.62 -11.68
N ILE A 111 1.36 18.23 -11.87
CA ILE A 111 0.19 18.79 -11.17
C ILE A 111 0.37 18.63 -9.67
N GLY A 112 0.80 17.45 -9.23
CA GLY A 112 1.07 17.14 -7.83
C GLY A 112 2.08 18.04 -7.13
N ARG A 113 3.08 18.53 -7.88
CA ARG A 113 4.08 19.48 -7.39
C ARG A 113 3.59 20.93 -7.37
N MET A 114 2.50 21.22 -8.07
CA MET A 114 1.87 22.55 -8.09
C MET A 114 0.86 22.72 -6.95
N ILE A 115 0.44 21.63 -6.31
CA ILE A 115 -0.44 21.71 -5.14
C ILE A 115 0.38 22.33 -4.01
N GLU A 116 -0.05 23.49 -3.52
CA GLU A 116 0.64 24.22 -2.45
C GLU A 116 0.59 23.42 -1.15
N GLN A 117 1.64 23.57 -0.33
CA GLN A 117 1.76 22.85 0.93
C GLN A 117 0.64 23.19 1.92
N ASP A 118 0.19 24.45 1.94
CA ASP A 118 -0.97 24.90 2.72
C ASP A 118 -2.28 24.26 2.24
N GLU A 119 -2.40 24.02 0.94
CA GLU A 119 -3.55 23.33 0.36
C GLU A 119 -3.52 21.85 0.69
N ILE A 120 -2.34 21.24 0.68
CA ILE A 120 -2.10 19.87 1.16
C ILE A 120 -2.49 19.77 2.65
N GLU A 121 -2.07 20.70 3.51
CA GLU A 121 -2.43 20.74 4.94
C GLU A 121 -3.93 20.87 5.17
N ARG A 122 -4.62 21.78 4.47
CA ARG A 122 -6.10 21.87 4.53
C ARG A 122 -6.78 20.60 4.01
N ARG A 123 -6.21 19.96 2.98
CA ARG A 123 -6.72 18.69 2.43
C ARG A 123 -6.48 17.52 3.38
N TYR A 124 -5.43 17.55 4.20
CA TYR A 124 -5.27 16.62 5.31
C TYR A 124 -6.43 16.76 6.28
N GLU A 125 -6.80 17.97 6.66
CA GLU A 125 -7.96 18.22 7.53
C GLU A 125 -9.28 17.72 6.92
N ASP A 126 -9.55 18.02 5.63
CA ASP A 126 -10.77 17.62 4.88
C ASP A 126 -10.80 16.12 4.46
N GLY A 127 -9.62 15.49 4.39
CA GLY A 127 -9.41 14.07 4.11
C GLY A 127 -9.68 13.15 5.31
N GLY A 128 -10.00 13.73 6.47
CA GLY A 128 -10.29 13.00 7.71
C GLY A 128 -9.16 13.02 8.74
N VAL A 129 -8.22 13.97 8.68
CA VAL A 129 -7.32 14.24 9.82
C VAL A 129 -8.03 15.07 10.90
N GLY A 130 -9.21 15.65 10.61
CA GLY A 130 -10.11 16.29 11.58
C GLY A 130 -10.84 15.34 12.54
N TYR A 131 -10.42 14.08 12.67
CA TYR A 131 -10.90 13.21 13.73
C TYR A 131 -9.90 13.20 14.88
N GLY A 132 -10.31 13.73 16.04
CA GLY A 132 -9.49 13.84 17.24
C GLY A 132 -8.88 12.50 17.71
N ARG A 133 -8.10 12.57 18.79
CA ARG A 133 -7.30 11.46 19.36
C ARG A 133 -8.06 10.12 19.47
N GLU A 134 -9.37 10.16 19.70
CA GLU A 134 -10.30 9.03 19.82
C GLU A 134 -10.44 8.19 18.53
N PHE A 135 -10.20 8.77 17.37
CA PHE A 135 -10.33 8.07 16.09
C PHE A 135 -9.03 7.42 15.61
N ARG A 136 -7.91 7.58 16.32
CA ARG A 136 -6.66 6.92 15.94
C ARG A 136 -6.77 5.40 16.08
N GLU A 137 -7.40 4.95 17.17
CA GLU A 137 -7.71 3.53 17.39
C GLU A 137 -8.73 3.00 16.37
N THR A 138 -9.74 3.81 16.05
CA THR A 138 -10.72 3.49 15.01
C THR A 138 -10.06 3.42 13.63
N ARG A 139 -9.16 4.35 13.29
CA ARG A 139 -8.37 4.34 12.04
C ARG A 139 -7.49 3.11 11.93
N GLN A 140 -6.79 2.75 13.01
CA GLN A 140 -6.01 1.53 13.04
C GLN A 140 -6.90 0.30 12.86
N ALA A 141 -8.07 0.25 13.49
CA ALA A 141 -9.04 -0.83 13.26
C ALA A 141 -9.54 -0.88 11.80
N LEU A 142 -9.86 0.27 11.20
CA LEU A 142 -10.29 0.40 9.80
C LEU A 142 -9.18 -0.03 8.82
N ALA A 143 -7.91 0.24 9.16
CA ALA A 143 -6.73 -0.14 8.40
C ALA A 143 -6.21 -1.56 8.74
N GLY A 144 -7.00 -2.42 9.39
CA GLY A 144 -6.59 -3.81 9.64
C GLY A 144 -5.55 -4.00 10.75
N LYS A 145 -5.41 -3.02 11.64
CA LYS A 145 -4.49 -2.95 12.81
C LYS A 145 -3.00 -3.02 12.45
N LEU A 146 -2.66 -2.87 11.18
CA LEU A 146 -1.28 -2.90 10.67
C LEU A 146 -0.80 -1.47 10.38
N ARG A 147 0.35 -1.10 10.95
CA ARG A 147 0.91 0.27 10.89
C ARG A 147 1.10 0.83 9.48
N GLU A 148 1.25 -0.03 8.46
CA GLU A 148 1.50 0.41 7.08
C GLU A 148 0.28 0.41 6.17
N GLU A 149 -0.85 -0.14 6.60
CA GLU A 149 -2.02 -0.30 5.73
C GLU A 149 -2.81 1.00 5.56
N GLY A 150 -2.82 1.85 6.61
CA GLY A 150 -3.48 3.16 6.59
C GLY A 150 -2.62 4.26 5.96
N TRP A 151 -3.04 5.51 6.15
CA TRP A 151 -2.38 6.72 5.63
C TRP A 151 -1.79 7.61 6.74
N GLU A 152 -1.63 7.09 7.96
CA GLU A 152 -1.14 7.87 9.12
C GLU A 152 0.32 8.33 8.99
N TRP A 153 1.10 7.67 8.13
CA TRP A 153 2.51 7.96 7.88
C TRP A 153 2.74 9.08 6.86
N ARG A 154 1.67 9.64 6.28
CA ARG A 154 1.79 10.63 5.20
C ARG A 154 2.42 11.96 5.65
N ASP A 155 2.38 12.26 6.94
CA ASP A 155 3.04 13.44 7.53
C ASP A 155 4.57 13.39 7.37
N GLU A 156 5.13 12.23 7.02
CA GLU A 156 6.58 11.99 6.93
C GLU A 156 7.21 12.36 5.57
N GLY A 157 6.44 12.87 4.58
CA GLY A 157 7.03 13.36 3.33
C GLY A 157 6.05 13.72 2.21
N GLN A 158 6.50 14.57 1.29
CA GLN A 158 5.73 14.98 0.12
C GLN A 158 5.53 13.82 -0.88
N GLN A 159 4.30 13.61 -1.31
CA GLN A 159 3.87 12.56 -2.24
C GLN A 159 3.10 13.20 -3.40
N PRO A 160 3.77 13.99 -4.27
CA PRO A 160 3.09 14.81 -5.25
C PRO A 160 2.25 13.98 -6.22
N PHE A 161 2.75 12.83 -6.67
CA PHE A 161 2.00 12.01 -7.62
C PHE A 161 0.71 11.46 -7.00
N THR A 162 0.81 10.94 -5.77
CA THR A 162 -0.31 10.37 -5.01
C THR A 162 -1.34 11.44 -4.67
N GLU A 163 -0.90 12.67 -4.40
CA GLU A 163 -1.79 13.82 -4.19
C GLU A 163 -2.60 14.16 -5.44
N ALA A 164 -1.94 14.30 -6.59
CA ALA A 164 -2.64 14.53 -7.85
C ALA A 164 -3.61 13.39 -8.20
N LEU A 165 -3.21 12.15 -7.94
CA LEU A 165 -4.07 10.99 -8.10
C LEU A 165 -5.30 11.06 -7.19
N SER A 166 -5.10 11.43 -5.91
CA SER A 166 -6.20 11.55 -4.96
C SER A 166 -7.25 12.58 -5.40
N GLU A 167 -6.81 13.71 -5.96
CA GLU A 167 -7.69 14.77 -6.42
C GLU A 167 -8.46 14.35 -7.66
N TYR A 168 -7.77 13.69 -8.59
CA TYR A 168 -8.39 13.15 -9.79
C TYR A 168 -9.48 12.11 -9.44
N LEU A 169 -9.19 11.19 -8.52
CA LEU A 169 -10.14 10.19 -8.03
C LEU A 169 -11.32 10.82 -7.28
N LYS A 170 -11.06 11.84 -6.45
CA LYS A 170 -12.09 12.61 -5.73
C LYS A 170 -13.02 13.31 -6.73
N LYS A 171 -12.48 13.90 -7.80
CA LYS A 171 -13.26 14.65 -8.79
C LYS A 171 -14.11 13.77 -9.69
N ILE A 172 -13.57 12.63 -10.15
CA ILE A 172 -14.23 11.82 -11.19
C ILE A 172 -15.07 10.70 -10.60
N MET A 173 -14.62 10.10 -9.49
CA MET A 173 -15.30 8.95 -8.87
C MET A 173 -15.85 9.25 -7.47
N ALA A 174 -15.73 10.49 -6.99
CA ALA A 174 -16.05 10.85 -5.60
C ALA A 174 -15.29 9.99 -4.56
N LEU A 175 -14.16 9.40 -4.95
CA LEU A 175 -13.40 8.48 -4.12
C LEU A 175 -12.32 9.23 -3.34
N LYS A 176 -12.41 9.20 -2.00
CA LYS A 176 -11.37 9.73 -1.11
C LYS A 176 -10.25 8.71 -0.94
N LEU A 177 -9.13 8.89 -1.65
CA LEU A 177 -7.97 7.97 -1.60
C LEU A 177 -7.39 7.84 -0.18
N PHE A 178 -7.30 8.93 0.57
CA PHE A 178 -6.71 8.97 1.92
C PHE A 178 -7.65 8.53 3.05
N HIS A 179 -8.81 7.97 2.70
CA HIS A 179 -9.69 7.39 3.70
C HIS A 179 -9.01 6.18 4.35
N PRO A 180 -9.08 6.00 5.69
CA PRO A 180 -8.36 4.92 6.41
C PRO A 180 -8.73 3.50 5.98
N ALA A 181 -9.91 3.31 5.40
CA ALA A 181 -10.35 2.03 4.86
C ALA A 181 -9.97 1.80 3.38
N VAL A 182 -9.27 2.76 2.74
CA VAL A 182 -8.72 2.63 1.38
C VAL A 182 -7.22 2.40 1.49
N ARG A 183 -6.71 1.36 0.84
CA ARG A 183 -5.29 1.00 0.85
C ARG A 183 -4.77 0.74 -0.56
N ILE A 184 -3.47 0.89 -0.79
CA ILE A 184 -2.85 0.43 -2.05
C ILE A 184 -2.43 -1.03 -1.83
N VAL A 185 -2.93 -1.93 -2.66
CA VAL A 185 -2.67 -3.38 -2.56
C VAL A 185 -1.58 -3.83 -3.52
N LYS A 186 -1.50 -3.17 -4.67
CA LYS A 186 -0.54 -3.51 -5.72
C LYS A 186 -0.23 -2.30 -6.58
N VAL A 187 1.04 -2.20 -6.95
CA VAL A 187 1.57 -1.28 -7.95
C VAL A 187 2.26 -2.10 -9.03
N ALA A 188 1.91 -1.88 -10.29
CA ALA A 188 2.60 -2.48 -11.42
C ALA A 188 2.93 -1.39 -12.46
N CYS A 189 4.21 -1.24 -12.76
CA CYS A 189 4.71 -0.29 -13.74
C CYS A 189 5.77 -0.94 -14.64
N SER A 190 6.38 -0.16 -15.52
CA SER A 190 7.48 -0.68 -16.35
C SER A 190 8.71 -1.06 -15.53
N GLY A 191 9.01 -0.38 -14.43
CA GLY A 191 10.18 -0.64 -13.60
C GLY A 191 10.04 -1.84 -12.66
N PHE A 192 8.87 -2.00 -12.04
CA PHE A 192 8.65 -3.07 -11.07
C PHE A 192 7.17 -3.47 -10.95
N VAL A 193 6.92 -4.63 -10.34
CA VAL A 193 5.62 -5.02 -9.79
C VAL A 193 5.79 -5.32 -8.32
N MET A 194 5.01 -4.65 -7.49
CA MET A 194 4.99 -4.85 -6.05
C MET A 194 3.54 -5.08 -5.59
N ALA A 195 3.34 -6.15 -4.85
CA ALA A 195 2.09 -6.50 -4.19
C ALA A 195 2.41 -7.32 -2.94
N GLU A 196 1.43 -7.56 -2.08
CA GLU A 196 1.60 -8.45 -0.93
C GLU A 196 2.13 -9.83 -1.38
N GLY A 197 3.29 -10.23 -0.84
CA GLY A 197 3.96 -11.49 -1.17
C GLY A 197 4.61 -11.56 -2.55
N LYS A 198 4.59 -10.49 -3.36
CA LYS A 198 5.14 -10.49 -4.72
C LYS A 198 5.92 -9.22 -5.02
N PHE A 199 7.20 -9.39 -5.29
CA PHE A 199 8.07 -8.32 -5.75
C PHE A 199 8.83 -8.78 -7.00
N LYS A 200 8.80 -7.97 -8.05
CA LYS A 200 9.51 -8.20 -9.31
C LYS A 200 10.10 -6.88 -9.79
N ILE A 201 11.38 -6.88 -10.11
CA ILE A 201 12.08 -5.75 -10.74
C ILE A 201 12.31 -6.12 -12.21
N PHE A 202 12.15 -5.15 -13.10
CA PHE A 202 12.45 -5.29 -14.52
C PHE A 202 13.74 -4.53 -14.88
N GLU A 203 14.43 -4.99 -15.92
CA GLU A 203 15.69 -4.41 -16.41
C GLU A 203 15.58 -2.94 -16.84
N THR A 204 14.36 -2.46 -17.07
CA THR A 204 14.05 -1.09 -17.46
C THR A 204 14.12 -0.10 -16.31
N MET A 205 14.24 -0.58 -15.06
CA MET A 205 14.41 0.26 -13.89
C MET A 205 15.88 0.70 -13.75
N ASP A 206 16.09 1.96 -13.39
CA ASP A 206 17.44 2.47 -13.16
C ASP A 206 18.09 1.85 -11.92
N ARG A 207 19.42 1.68 -11.97
CA ARG A 207 20.20 1.03 -10.91
C ARG A 207 20.06 1.79 -9.59
N VAL A 208 20.08 3.12 -9.62
CA VAL A 208 19.93 3.94 -8.40
C VAL A 208 18.53 3.72 -7.81
N ALA A 209 17.49 3.78 -8.65
CA ALA A 209 16.12 3.53 -8.23
C ALA A 209 15.91 2.13 -7.64
N VAL A 210 16.58 1.11 -8.20
CA VAL A 210 16.56 -0.25 -7.66
C VAL A 210 17.21 -0.31 -6.28
N VAL A 211 18.39 0.29 -6.12
CA VAL A 211 19.10 0.33 -4.82
C VAL A 211 18.28 1.07 -3.77
N ASP A 212 17.68 2.21 -4.11
CA ASP A 212 16.83 2.98 -3.19
C ASP A 212 15.57 2.21 -2.78
N LEU A 213 14.96 1.50 -3.74
CA LEU A 213 13.78 0.67 -3.48
C LEU A 213 14.13 -0.50 -2.55
N LEU A 214 15.21 -1.23 -2.87
CA LEU A 214 15.70 -2.33 -2.04
C LEU A 214 16.16 -1.84 -0.66
N GLY A 215 16.82 -0.69 -0.59
CA GLY A 215 17.21 -0.04 0.67
C GLY A 215 16.01 0.22 1.57
N SER A 216 14.93 0.80 1.03
CA SER A 216 13.69 1.02 1.80
C SER A 216 13.03 -0.27 2.28
N MET A 217 13.15 -1.35 1.51
CA MET A 217 12.64 -2.66 1.92
C MET A 217 13.51 -3.29 3.01
N CYS A 218 14.82 -3.11 2.96
CA CYS A 218 15.75 -3.56 4.00
C CYS A 218 15.56 -2.80 5.31
N GLU A 219 15.46 -1.46 5.27
CA GLU A 219 15.16 -0.63 6.45
C GLU A 219 13.88 -1.09 7.14
N LYS A 220 12.85 -1.38 6.35
CA LYS A 220 11.60 -1.92 6.86
C LYS A 220 11.77 -3.30 7.49
N ALA A 221 12.50 -4.20 6.84
CA ALA A 221 12.75 -5.53 7.37
C ALA A 221 13.40 -5.45 8.77
N MET A 222 14.33 -4.52 8.96
CA MET A 222 14.95 -4.25 10.26
C MET A 222 13.97 -3.67 11.28
N VAL A 223 13.07 -2.76 10.88
CA VAL A 223 12.07 -2.18 11.79
C VAL A 223 11.05 -3.23 12.26
N GLN A 224 10.73 -4.23 11.43
CA GLN A 224 9.88 -5.36 11.83
C GLN A 224 10.54 -6.29 12.87
N GLU A 225 11.87 -6.25 13.04
CA GLU A 225 12.58 -7.08 14.03
C GLU A 225 12.50 -6.53 15.46
N ILE A 226 12.15 -5.25 15.64
CA ILE A 226 12.13 -4.56 16.94
C ILE A 226 10.74 -4.63 17.60
N GLN A 227 9.70 -5.05 16.87
CA GLN A 227 8.32 -5.17 17.38
C GLN A 227 7.93 -6.61 17.65
#